data_AF-A0AA38LHH7-F1
#
_entry.id   AF-A0AA38LHH7-F1
#
_cell.length_a   1.000
_cell.length_b   1.000
_cell.length_c   1.000
_cell.angle_alpha   90.00
_cell.angle_beta   90.00
_cell.angle_gamma   90.00
#
_symmetry.space_group_name_H-M   'P 1'
#
loop_
_entity.id
_entity.type
_entity.pdbx_description
1 polymer ?
#
loop_
_entity_poly.entity_id
_entity_poly.type
_entity_poly.pdbx_seq_one_letter_code
_entity_poly.pdbx_strand_id
1 'polypeptide(L)'
;EANFLGGVAQLKGVKDFDPVATKQRFYEIYLANYARPSSGLGYPGALELILQCKNKGLKVAVASSADLKKVNANMAAAGLPLSNFDAIISADSFENLKPAPDIFLAAAKVLNVPSNECVVIEDAVAGVQAANAAKMRCIAVTTTLSEEKLIQAGASLVRRDIGNISLSDILDSRRSDETIQVGSQLELAQKSPAEASQGGSSVVHIPDVQMLLNGEVLLPGGLQASRRDLLRLGSLGVAGTCSLVAVTHWKVMSYISPKAILNALLGRGQPLLSQNDEISPTSRIQKFKSYISDVEA
;
A
#
# COMPACT_ATOMS: atom_id res chain seq x y z
N GLU A 1 21.42 9.19 -11.00
CA GLU A 1 22.57 8.86 -10.11
C GLU A 1 23.88 9.44 -10.63
N ALA A 2 24.33 9.09 -11.84
CA ALA A 2 25.58 9.60 -12.42
C ALA A 2 25.67 11.14 -12.42
N ASN A 3 24.59 11.84 -12.81
CA ASN A 3 24.56 13.30 -12.82
C ASN A 3 24.71 13.91 -11.42
N PHE A 4 24.07 13.31 -10.40
CA PHE A 4 24.21 13.74 -9.01
C PHE A 4 25.64 13.56 -8.52
N LEU A 5 26.21 12.37 -8.72
CA LEU A 5 27.59 12.06 -8.32
C LEU A 5 28.59 12.94 -9.07
N GLY A 6 28.35 13.22 -10.36
CA GLY A 6 29.17 14.13 -11.17
C GLY A 6 29.11 15.57 -10.67
N GLY A 7 27.94 16.08 -10.31
CA GLY A 7 27.79 17.41 -9.71
C GLY A 7 28.54 17.52 -8.38
N VAL A 8 28.44 16.49 -7.51
CA VAL A 8 29.21 16.44 -6.26
C VAL A 8 30.71 16.36 -6.54
N ALA A 9 31.14 15.51 -7.47
CA ALA A 9 32.54 15.37 -7.87
C ALA A 9 33.13 16.70 -8.36
N GLN A 10 32.39 17.44 -9.19
CA GLN A 10 32.77 18.77 -9.67
C GLN A 10 32.90 19.76 -8.52
N LEU A 11 31.92 19.84 -7.63
CA LEU A 11 31.94 20.72 -6.45
C LEU A 11 33.10 20.39 -5.50
N LYS A 12 33.54 19.14 -5.46
CA LYS A 12 34.66 18.66 -4.64
C LYS A 12 36.00 18.64 -5.37
N GLY A 13 36.06 19.07 -6.62
CA GLY A 13 37.30 19.13 -7.40
C GLY A 13 37.91 17.75 -7.71
N VAL A 14 37.08 16.70 -7.78
CA VAL A 14 37.54 15.35 -8.14
C VAL A 14 37.94 15.35 -9.62
N LYS A 15 39.21 15.04 -9.88
CA LYS A 15 39.75 14.88 -11.24
C LYS A 15 39.41 13.49 -11.78
N ASP A 16 39.32 13.37 -13.11
CA ASP A 16 39.10 12.10 -13.82
C ASP A 16 37.82 11.35 -13.40
N PHE A 17 36.74 12.10 -13.13
CA PHE A 17 35.45 11.50 -12.79
C PHE A 17 34.88 10.74 -13.99
N ASP A 18 34.84 9.41 -13.87
CA ASP A 18 34.14 8.54 -14.81
C ASP A 18 32.69 8.33 -14.35
N PRO A 19 31.68 8.91 -15.01
CA PRO A 19 30.29 8.76 -14.63
C PRO A 19 29.78 7.32 -14.73
N VAL A 20 30.30 6.55 -15.69
CA VAL A 20 29.85 5.17 -15.96
C VAL A 20 30.41 4.24 -14.88
N ALA A 21 31.73 4.26 -14.69
CA ALA A 21 32.37 3.44 -13.66
C ALA A 21 31.88 3.81 -12.25
N THR A 22 31.69 5.11 -11.98
CA THR A 22 31.18 5.55 -10.66
C THR A 22 29.73 5.12 -10.45
N LYS A 23 28.84 5.22 -11.46
CA LYS A 23 27.46 4.74 -11.34
C LYS A 23 27.43 3.23 -11.11
N GLN A 24 28.28 2.47 -11.79
CA GLN A 24 28.41 1.03 -11.59
C GLN A 24 28.86 0.71 -10.15
N ARG A 25 29.92 1.36 -9.68
CA ARG A 25 30.44 1.18 -8.32
C ARG A 25 29.43 1.59 -7.24
N PHE A 26 28.68 2.67 -7.48
CA PHE A 26 27.57 3.07 -6.63
C PHE A 26 26.56 1.94 -6.47
N TYR A 27 26.13 1.30 -7.56
CA TYR A 27 25.17 0.19 -7.48
C TYR A 27 25.72 -1.03 -6.77
N GLU A 28 26.99 -1.39 -6.97
CA GLU A 28 27.62 -2.48 -6.22
C GLU A 28 27.52 -2.25 -4.71
N ILE A 29 27.91 -1.06 -4.25
CA ILE A 29 27.88 -0.69 -2.83
C ILE A 29 26.44 -0.59 -2.33
N TYR A 30 25.56 0.04 -3.10
CA TYR A 30 24.17 0.29 -2.72
C TYR A 30 23.39 -1.01 -2.55
N LEU A 31 23.51 -1.94 -3.51
CA LEU A 31 22.82 -3.24 -3.46
C LEU A 31 23.41 -4.14 -2.37
N ALA A 32 24.73 -4.13 -2.18
CA ALA A 32 25.38 -4.97 -1.17
C ALA A 32 25.08 -4.53 0.27
N ASN A 33 24.99 -3.22 0.52
CA ASN A 33 24.95 -2.69 1.88
C ASN A 33 23.59 -2.10 2.30
N TYR A 34 22.84 -1.51 1.37
CA TYR A 34 21.62 -0.75 1.67
C TYR A 34 20.36 -1.46 1.17
N ALA A 35 20.26 -1.71 -0.13
CA ALA A 35 19.07 -2.29 -0.77
C ALA A 35 19.09 -3.82 -0.80
N ARG A 36 19.50 -4.45 0.31
CA ARG A 36 19.36 -5.91 0.46
C ARG A 36 17.88 -6.25 0.62
N PRO A 37 17.39 -7.36 0.03
CA PRO A 37 16.00 -7.79 0.24
C PRO A 37 15.66 -7.86 1.73
N SER A 38 14.52 -7.27 2.10
CA SER A 38 14.06 -7.18 3.49
C SER A 38 15.03 -6.49 4.47
N SER A 39 15.86 -5.55 4.00
CA SER A 39 16.78 -4.79 4.87
C SER A 39 16.10 -3.76 5.79
N GLY A 40 14.78 -3.56 5.62
CA GLY A 40 14.01 -2.58 6.41
C GLY A 40 14.01 -1.18 5.79
N LEU A 41 14.32 -1.05 4.50
CA LEU A 41 14.30 0.22 3.75
C LEU A 41 12.86 0.75 3.51
N GLY A 42 11.84 -0.04 3.82
CA GLY A 42 10.43 0.32 3.67
C GLY A 42 9.87 1.12 4.84
N TYR A 43 8.89 1.97 4.55
CA TYR A 43 8.12 2.66 5.59
C TYR A 43 7.02 1.73 6.13
N PRO A 44 6.85 1.63 7.46
CA PRO A 44 5.73 0.89 8.05
C PRO A 44 4.38 1.37 7.51
N GLY A 45 3.46 0.44 7.24
CA GLY A 45 2.13 0.76 6.70
C GLY A 45 2.05 0.88 5.18
N ALA A 46 3.19 0.92 4.48
CA ALA A 46 3.20 1.05 3.01
C ALA A 46 2.52 -0.13 2.32
N LEU A 47 2.91 -1.36 2.68
CA LEU A 47 2.35 -2.57 2.10
C LEU A 47 0.85 -2.69 2.42
N GLU A 48 0.48 -2.38 3.65
CA GLU A 48 -0.89 -2.38 4.13
C GLU A 48 -1.76 -1.41 3.33
N LEU A 49 -1.29 -0.18 3.12
CA LEU A 49 -2.02 0.82 2.34
C LEU A 49 -2.18 0.38 0.88
N ILE A 50 -1.13 -0.17 0.26
CA ILE A 50 -1.19 -0.69 -1.11
C ILE A 50 -2.24 -1.79 -1.21
N LEU A 51 -2.22 -2.76 -0.30
CA LEU A 51 -3.20 -3.86 -0.30
C LEU A 51 -4.62 -3.35 -0.02
N GLN A 52 -4.80 -2.37 0.86
CA GLN A 52 -6.09 -1.71 1.09
C GLN A 52 -6.62 -1.04 -0.17
N CYS A 53 -5.78 -0.31 -0.90
CA CYS A 53 -6.14 0.32 -2.17
C CYS A 53 -6.58 -0.73 -3.20
N LYS A 54 -5.77 -1.78 -3.39
CA LYS A 54 -6.11 -2.88 -4.32
C LYS A 54 -7.42 -3.57 -3.95
N ASN A 55 -7.64 -3.85 -2.66
CA ASN A 55 -8.87 -4.47 -2.16
C ASN A 55 -10.11 -3.59 -2.37
N LYS A 56 -9.93 -2.27 -2.56
CA LYS A 56 -10.99 -1.33 -2.96
C LYS A 56 -11.11 -1.14 -4.48
N GLY A 57 -10.36 -1.90 -5.27
CA GLY A 57 -10.37 -1.81 -6.73
C GLY A 57 -9.57 -0.63 -7.28
N LEU A 58 -8.79 0.06 -6.44
CA LEU A 58 -7.92 1.15 -6.91
C LEU A 58 -6.70 0.57 -7.64
N LYS A 59 -6.32 1.24 -8.72
CA LYS A 59 -5.08 0.99 -9.44
C LYS A 59 -3.91 1.63 -8.70
N VAL A 60 -2.79 0.91 -8.60
CA VAL A 60 -1.61 1.39 -7.85
C VAL A 60 -0.39 1.36 -8.75
N ALA A 61 0.34 2.48 -8.84
CA ALA A 61 1.59 2.58 -9.58
C ALA A 61 2.73 3.13 -8.71
N VAL A 62 3.96 2.75 -9.08
CA VAL A 62 5.17 3.47 -8.66
C VAL A 62 5.55 4.46 -9.76
N ALA A 63 5.82 5.71 -9.40
CA ALA A 63 6.39 6.73 -10.29
C ALA A 63 7.61 7.38 -9.62
N SER A 64 8.82 7.03 -10.07
CA SER A 64 10.07 7.41 -9.41
C SER A 64 11.07 8.08 -10.35
N SER A 65 11.76 9.12 -9.85
CA SER A 65 12.87 9.76 -10.56
C SER A 65 14.16 8.93 -10.56
N ALA A 66 14.14 7.73 -9.97
CA ALA A 66 15.26 6.79 -10.01
C ALA A 66 15.22 5.93 -11.28
N ASP A 67 16.37 5.37 -11.66
CA ASP A 67 16.40 4.34 -12.71
C ASP A 67 15.73 3.04 -12.26
N LEU A 68 15.30 2.22 -13.21
CA LEU A 68 14.53 1.01 -12.96
C LEU A 68 15.30 0.00 -12.08
N LYS A 69 16.63 -0.05 -12.21
CA LYS A 69 17.50 -0.91 -11.40
C LYS A 69 17.37 -0.56 -9.92
N LYS A 70 17.42 0.73 -9.59
CA LYS A 70 17.26 1.21 -8.21
C LYS A 70 15.83 1.05 -7.70
N VAL A 71 14.83 1.31 -8.54
CA VAL A 71 13.41 1.10 -8.17
C VAL A 71 13.21 -0.36 -7.74
N ASN A 72 13.57 -1.31 -8.59
CA ASN A 72 13.40 -2.74 -8.29
C ASN A 72 14.11 -3.17 -7.01
N ALA A 73 15.35 -2.70 -6.80
CA ALA A 73 16.11 -3.00 -5.60
C ALA A 73 15.43 -2.45 -4.33
N ASN A 74 14.95 -1.20 -4.38
CA ASN A 74 14.29 -0.57 -3.25
C ASN A 74 12.96 -1.23 -2.91
N MET A 75 12.19 -1.62 -3.92
CA MET A 75 10.94 -2.35 -3.73
C MET A 75 11.19 -3.70 -3.05
N ALA A 76 12.20 -4.45 -3.48
CA ALA A 76 12.60 -5.70 -2.84
C ALA A 76 13.09 -5.49 -1.40
N ALA A 77 13.90 -4.46 -1.16
CA ALA A 77 14.43 -4.12 0.16
C ALA A 77 13.33 -3.66 1.13
N ALA A 78 12.30 -2.98 0.61
CA ALA A 78 11.13 -2.52 1.35
C ALA A 78 10.08 -3.61 1.59
N GLY A 79 10.26 -4.82 1.03
CA GLY A 79 9.26 -5.88 1.13
C GLY A 79 7.97 -5.55 0.38
N LEU A 80 8.08 -4.84 -0.75
CA LEU A 80 6.97 -4.44 -1.61
C LEU A 80 7.04 -5.22 -2.93
N PRO A 81 6.34 -6.38 -3.05
CA PRO A 81 6.35 -7.17 -4.27
C PRO A 81 5.86 -6.37 -5.47
N LEU A 82 6.57 -6.45 -6.59
CA LEU A 82 6.20 -5.74 -7.83
C LEU A 82 4.81 -6.16 -8.34
N SER A 83 4.36 -7.39 -8.04
CA SER A 83 3.01 -7.89 -8.35
C SER A 83 1.88 -7.08 -7.70
N ASN A 84 2.18 -6.29 -6.67
CA ASN A 84 1.19 -5.42 -6.04
C ASN A 84 0.96 -4.11 -6.80
N PHE A 85 1.73 -3.83 -7.85
CA PHE A 85 1.61 -2.62 -8.66
C PHE A 85 1.08 -2.96 -10.05
N ASP A 86 0.12 -2.18 -10.52
CA ASP A 86 -0.43 -2.25 -11.87
C ASP A 86 0.54 -1.61 -12.90
N ALA A 87 1.39 -0.68 -12.45
CA ALA A 87 2.43 -0.05 -13.28
C ALA A 87 3.66 0.37 -12.47
N ILE A 88 4.82 0.40 -13.14
CA ILE A 88 6.08 0.92 -12.60
C ILE A 88 6.66 1.87 -13.65
N ILE A 89 6.83 3.13 -13.27
CA ILE A 89 7.35 4.20 -14.12
C ILE A 89 8.65 4.72 -13.49
N SER A 90 9.76 4.61 -14.22
CA SER A 90 11.10 5.08 -13.80
C SER A 90 11.56 6.28 -14.65
N ALA A 91 12.55 7.01 -14.15
CA ALA A 91 13.11 8.19 -14.84
C ALA A 91 13.76 7.88 -16.19
N ASP A 92 14.19 6.63 -16.43
CA ASP A 92 14.91 6.25 -17.66
C ASP A 92 14.13 6.55 -18.94
N SER A 93 12.81 6.74 -18.82
CA SER A 93 11.89 6.99 -19.93
C SER A 93 11.53 8.47 -20.14
N PHE A 94 12.15 9.41 -19.40
CA PHE A 94 11.75 10.82 -19.42
C PHE A 94 12.93 11.78 -19.56
N GLU A 95 12.81 12.74 -20.48
CA GLU A 95 13.72 13.87 -20.59
C GLU A 95 13.46 14.90 -19.49
N ASN A 96 12.19 15.23 -19.24
CA ASN A 96 11.78 16.16 -18.19
C ASN A 96 11.51 15.39 -16.89
N LEU A 97 12.33 15.63 -15.88
CA LEU A 97 12.12 15.09 -14.54
C LEU A 97 11.27 16.03 -13.69
N LYS A 98 10.76 15.54 -12.56
CA LYS A 98 10.08 16.35 -11.53
C LYS A 98 10.89 17.64 -11.27
N PRO A 99 10.29 18.84 -11.33
CA PRO A 99 8.86 19.14 -11.15
C PRO A 99 7.99 19.07 -12.42
N ALA A 100 8.52 18.62 -13.56
CA ALA A 100 7.69 18.36 -14.73
C ALA A 100 6.68 17.21 -14.45
N PRO A 101 5.45 17.28 -15.00
CA PRO A 101 4.37 16.34 -14.70
C PRO A 101 4.48 15.00 -15.43
N ASP A 102 5.42 14.88 -16.37
CA ASP A 102 5.52 13.83 -17.39
C ASP A 102 5.42 12.42 -16.80
N ILE A 103 6.13 12.15 -15.71
CA ILE A 103 6.16 10.84 -15.05
C ILE A 103 4.80 10.44 -14.47
N PHE A 104 4.05 11.40 -13.91
CA PHE A 104 2.73 11.15 -13.34
C PHE A 104 1.67 11.02 -14.44
N LEU A 105 1.74 11.86 -15.48
CA LEU A 105 0.86 11.74 -16.65
C LEU A 105 1.04 10.38 -17.36
N ALA A 106 2.29 9.92 -17.47
CA ALA A 106 2.58 8.59 -18.00
C ALA A 106 2.02 7.47 -17.12
N ALA A 107 2.15 7.58 -15.79
CA ALA A 107 1.55 6.62 -14.86
C ALA A 107 0.03 6.54 -15.05
N ALA A 108 -0.67 7.67 -15.06
CA ALA A 108 -2.10 7.74 -15.30
C ALA A 108 -2.50 7.11 -16.65
N LYS A 109 -1.74 7.39 -17.72
CA LYS A 109 -1.96 6.80 -19.05
C LYS A 109 -1.80 5.29 -19.04
N VAL A 110 -0.74 4.75 -18.42
CA VAL A 110 -0.51 3.29 -18.34
C VAL A 110 -1.59 2.61 -17.49
N LEU A 111 -2.03 3.25 -16.41
CA LEU A 111 -3.13 2.76 -15.59
C LEU A 111 -4.50 2.87 -16.28
N ASN A 112 -4.59 3.64 -17.37
CA ASN A 112 -5.83 4.03 -18.03
C ASN A 112 -6.81 4.71 -17.05
N VAL A 113 -6.30 5.67 -16.26
CA VAL A 113 -7.06 6.45 -15.28
C VAL A 113 -6.92 7.94 -15.59
N PRO A 114 -8.01 8.74 -15.57
CA PRO A 114 -7.93 10.19 -15.71
C PRO A 114 -7.08 10.84 -14.62
N SER A 115 -6.29 11.86 -14.97
CA SER A 115 -5.38 12.50 -14.00
C SER A 115 -6.10 13.14 -12.82
N ASN A 116 -7.31 13.68 -13.02
CA ASN A 116 -8.14 14.25 -11.96
C ASN A 116 -8.72 13.21 -10.98
N GLU A 117 -8.63 11.92 -11.30
CA GLU A 117 -8.99 10.80 -10.41
C GLU A 117 -7.76 10.17 -9.74
N CYS A 118 -6.55 10.65 -10.08
CA CYS A 118 -5.31 10.16 -9.50
C CYS A 118 -4.96 10.92 -8.22
N VAL A 119 -4.46 10.17 -7.23
CA VAL A 119 -3.86 10.71 -6.00
C VAL A 119 -2.39 10.31 -5.97
N VAL A 120 -1.52 11.30 -5.79
CA VAL A 120 -0.08 11.12 -5.63
C VAL A 120 0.27 11.13 -4.14
N ILE A 121 1.10 10.19 -3.70
CA ILE A 121 1.74 10.20 -2.38
C ILE A 121 3.21 10.59 -2.57
N GLU A 122 3.67 11.67 -1.92
CA GLU A 122 5.03 12.22 -2.10
C GLU A 122 5.64 12.80 -0.81
N ASP A 123 6.95 12.96 -0.73
CA ASP A 123 7.70 13.56 0.36
C ASP A 123 8.67 14.68 -0.07
N ALA A 124 8.74 14.98 -1.37
CA ALA A 124 9.61 16.01 -1.94
C ALA A 124 8.85 17.15 -2.63
N VAL A 125 9.34 18.39 -2.51
CA VAL A 125 8.78 19.60 -3.15
C VAL A 125 8.60 19.42 -4.66
N ALA A 126 9.64 18.92 -5.35
CA ALA A 126 9.57 18.72 -6.80
C ALA A 126 8.47 17.72 -7.18
N GLY A 127 8.23 16.71 -6.36
CA GLY A 127 7.16 15.75 -6.55
C GLY A 127 5.77 16.32 -6.33
N VAL A 128 5.58 17.09 -5.27
CA VAL A 128 4.33 17.82 -5.00
C VAL A 128 4.00 18.75 -6.18
N GLN A 129 5.00 19.50 -6.65
CA GLN A 129 4.84 20.40 -7.80
C GLN A 129 4.49 19.65 -9.09
N ALA A 130 5.13 18.50 -9.35
CA ALA A 130 4.82 17.66 -10.50
C ALA A 130 3.40 17.08 -10.44
N ALA A 131 2.92 16.67 -9.26
CA ALA A 131 1.55 16.20 -9.07
C ALA A 131 0.53 17.30 -9.38
N ASN A 132 0.78 18.52 -8.89
CA ASN A 132 -0.06 19.68 -9.15
C ASN A 132 -0.05 20.08 -10.64
N ALA A 133 1.12 20.08 -11.27
CA ALA A 133 1.24 20.33 -12.72
C ALA A 133 0.50 19.27 -13.55
N ALA A 134 0.42 18.03 -13.07
CA ALA A 134 -0.37 16.95 -13.66
C ALA A 134 -1.88 17.03 -13.32
N LYS A 135 -2.31 18.04 -12.56
CA LYS A 135 -3.69 18.21 -12.05
C LYS A 135 -4.16 17.02 -11.20
N MET A 136 -3.24 16.40 -10.48
CA MET A 136 -3.50 15.29 -9.54
C MET A 136 -3.52 15.82 -8.11
N ARG A 137 -4.38 15.25 -7.26
CA ARG A 137 -4.35 15.55 -5.81
C ARG A 137 -3.07 14.98 -5.21
N CYS A 138 -2.40 15.74 -4.34
CA CYS A 138 -1.18 15.30 -3.68
C CYS A 138 -1.38 15.17 -2.17
N ILE A 139 -1.17 13.97 -1.63
CA ILE A 139 -1.04 13.71 -0.19
C ILE A 139 0.46 13.62 0.10
N ALA A 140 1.00 14.58 0.85
CA ALA A 140 2.41 14.58 1.18
C ALA A 140 2.71 13.89 2.52
N VAL A 141 3.91 13.33 2.67
CA VAL A 141 4.41 12.76 3.92
C VAL A 141 5.68 13.47 4.40
N THR A 142 5.81 13.68 5.70
CA THR A 142 6.93 14.45 6.30
C THR A 142 8.18 13.59 6.56
N THR A 143 8.46 12.60 5.72
CA THR A 143 9.62 11.70 5.89
C THR A 143 10.93 12.38 5.50
N THR A 144 10.88 13.34 4.57
CA THR A 144 12.07 14.05 4.08
C THR A 144 12.04 15.55 4.37
N LEU A 145 10.86 16.18 4.34
CA LEU A 145 10.69 17.62 4.49
C LEU A 145 9.66 17.96 5.57
N SER A 146 9.73 19.19 6.08
CA SER A 146 8.75 19.68 7.05
C SER A 146 7.39 19.92 6.39
N GLU A 147 6.33 19.85 7.20
CA GLU A 147 4.95 20.08 6.75
C GLU A 147 4.78 21.43 6.06
N GLU A 148 5.39 22.49 6.59
CA GLU A 148 5.28 23.85 6.04
C GLU A 148 5.81 23.91 4.60
N LYS A 149 6.94 23.24 4.32
CA LYS A 149 7.52 23.20 2.97
C LYS A 149 6.63 22.44 1.99
N LEU A 150 6.00 21.37 2.44
CA LEU A 150 5.11 20.54 1.62
C LEU A 150 3.79 21.25 1.32
N ILE A 151 3.22 21.95 2.31
CA ILE A 151 2.04 22.82 2.12
C ILE A 151 2.37 23.95 1.16
N GLN A 152 3.51 24.63 1.33
CA GLN A 152 3.93 25.72 0.44
C GLN A 152 4.14 25.24 -1.01
N ALA A 153 4.57 24.00 -1.21
CA ALA A 153 4.68 23.38 -2.54
C ALA A 153 3.32 23.01 -3.17
N GLY A 154 2.23 23.06 -2.39
CA GLY A 154 0.87 22.82 -2.83
C GLY A 154 0.34 21.42 -2.52
N ALA A 155 0.83 20.75 -1.47
CA ALA A 155 0.22 19.50 -1.01
C ALA A 155 -1.21 19.75 -0.51
N SER A 156 -2.17 18.92 -0.92
CA SER A 156 -3.58 19.05 -0.51
C SER A 156 -3.84 18.50 0.89
N LEU A 157 -2.98 17.60 1.36
CA LEU A 157 -3.04 16.97 2.68
C LEU A 157 -1.63 16.57 3.09
N VAL A 158 -1.29 16.70 4.36
CA VAL A 158 -0.01 16.23 4.91
C VAL A 158 -0.24 15.18 5.99
N ARG A 159 0.59 14.14 5.99
CA ARG A 159 0.65 13.10 7.04
C ARG A 159 2.11 12.93 7.48
N ARG A 160 2.31 12.34 8.64
CA ARG A 160 3.66 12.14 9.17
C ARG A 160 4.47 11.14 8.33
N ASP A 161 3.84 10.04 7.96
CA ASP A 161 4.37 8.99 7.11
C ASP A 161 3.24 8.27 6.36
N ILE A 162 3.61 7.34 5.47
CA ILE A 162 2.66 6.59 4.64
C ILE A 162 1.70 5.72 5.47
N GLY A 163 2.13 5.22 6.64
CA GLY A 163 1.30 4.43 7.55
C GLY A 163 0.24 5.26 8.26
N ASN A 164 0.35 6.59 8.25
CA ASN A 164 -0.68 7.51 8.71
C ASN A 164 -1.69 7.92 7.63
N ILE A 165 -1.55 7.44 6.40
CA ILE A 165 -2.54 7.65 5.33
C ILE A 165 -3.63 6.59 5.43
N SER A 166 -4.89 7.02 5.42
CA SER A 166 -6.06 6.16 5.41
C SER A 166 -6.70 6.07 4.02
N LEU A 167 -7.50 5.03 3.78
CA LEU A 167 -8.32 4.96 2.57
C LEU A 167 -9.27 6.15 2.42
N SER A 168 -9.80 6.69 3.54
CA SER A 168 -10.60 7.91 3.51
C SER A 168 -9.81 9.12 3.04
N ASP A 169 -8.53 9.25 3.39
CA ASP A 169 -7.69 10.36 2.91
C ASP A 169 -7.54 10.35 1.37
N ILE A 170 -7.51 9.14 0.79
CA ILE A 170 -7.40 8.89 -0.65
C ILE A 170 -8.75 9.10 -1.36
N LEU A 171 -9.84 8.58 -0.79
CA LEU A 171 -11.17 8.61 -1.42
C LEU A 171 -11.91 9.94 -1.22
N ASP A 172 -11.60 10.71 -0.17
CA ASP A 172 -12.27 11.99 0.09
C ASP A 172 -11.90 13.00 -1.00
N SER A 173 -12.88 13.28 -1.86
CA SER A 173 -12.75 14.17 -3.02
C SER A 173 -12.83 15.66 -2.65
N ARG A 174 -12.59 16.04 -1.39
CA ARG A 174 -12.61 17.46 -0.98
C ARG A 174 -11.48 18.19 -1.70
N ARG A 175 -11.81 18.77 -2.86
CA ARG A 175 -11.12 19.92 -3.43
C ARG A 175 -11.21 21.03 -2.39
N SER A 176 -10.08 21.62 -2.06
CA SER A 176 -10.01 22.91 -1.39
C SER A 176 -10.52 24.00 -2.34
N ASP A 177 -11.82 23.98 -2.64
CA ASP A 177 -12.57 25.06 -3.31
C ASP A 177 -13.48 25.79 -2.30
N GLU A 178 -13.06 25.86 -1.03
CA GLU A 178 -13.69 26.74 -0.04
C GLU A 178 -12.73 27.87 0.34
N THR A 179 -12.97 29.01 -0.30
CA THR A 179 -12.80 30.37 0.16
C THR A 179 -12.39 30.49 1.64
N ILE A 180 -11.23 31.09 1.88
CA ILE A 180 -10.87 31.66 3.18
C ILE A 180 -11.91 32.74 3.53
N GLN A 181 -12.96 32.38 4.26
CA GLN A 181 -13.71 33.32 5.07
C GLN A 181 -13.16 33.23 6.49
N VAL A 182 -12.31 34.20 6.80
CA VAL A 182 -11.81 34.48 8.14
C VAL A 182 -12.99 34.61 9.09
N GLY A 183 -12.99 33.76 10.12
CA GLY A 183 -14.04 33.73 11.13
C GLY A 183 -14.20 35.06 11.86
N SER A 184 -15.44 35.51 11.93
CA SER A 184 -15.89 36.38 13.00
C SER A 184 -17.06 35.70 13.70
N GLN A 185 -16.99 35.71 15.03
CA GLN A 185 -18.03 35.41 16.00
C GLN A 185 -18.16 33.94 16.42
N LEU A 186 -17.85 33.70 17.69
CA LEU A 186 -18.71 32.94 18.60
C LEU A 186 -18.34 33.31 20.05
N GLU A 187 -19.09 34.27 20.59
CA GLU A 187 -19.34 34.40 22.03
C GLU A 187 -20.63 33.62 22.37
N LEU A 188 -20.48 32.68 23.31
CA LEU A 188 -21.30 32.48 24.51
C LEU A 188 -22.84 32.30 24.43
N ALA A 189 -23.33 31.11 24.81
CA ALA A 189 -24.41 30.83 25.79
C ALA A 189 -24.88 29.35 25.66
N GLN A 190 -24.58 28.45 26.60
CA GLN A 190 -25.32 28.09 27.82
C GLN A 190 -26.72 27.44 27.68
N LYS A 191 -26.82 26.25 28.31
CA LYS A 191 -27.96 25.58 29.00
C LYS A 191 -28.79 24.48 28.29
N SER A 192 -28.72 23.29 28.91
CA SER A 192 -29.75 22.23 29.02
C SER A 192 -30.61 22.53 30.28
N PRO A 193 -31.84 21.96 30.51
CA PRO A 193 -31.98 20.57 31.01
C PRO A 193 -33.29 19.79 30.66
N ALA A 194 -33.24 18.45 30.86
CA ALA A 194 -34.30 17.51 31.37
C ALA A 194 -35.60 17.27 30.51
N GLU A 195 -36.34 16.15 30.49
CA GLU A 195 -36.48 14.94 31.34
C GLU A 195 -37.41 13.86 30.66
N ALA A 196 -37.24 12.57 31.04
CA ALA A 196 -38.22 11.44 31.26
C ALA A 196 -39.33 11.09 30.20
N SER A 197 -39.84 9.86 29.96
CA SER A 197 -40.08 8.61 30.72
C SER A 197 -40.61 7.50 29.76
N GLN A 198 -40.19 6.22 29.90
CA GLN A 198 -40.95 5.01 30.34
C GLN A 198 -41.68 4.08 29.32
N GLY A 199 -41.50 2.76 29.54
CA GLY A 199 -42.39 1.61 29.23
C GLY A 199 -42.10 0.85 27.92
N GLY A 200 -42.03 -0.49 27.80
CA GLY A 200 -42.27 -1.66 28.66
C GLY A 200 -42.31 -2.92 27.75
N SER A 201 -41.82 -4.07 28.25
CA SER A 201 -41.60 -5.36 27.55
C SER A 201 -42.86 -6.05 26.97
N SER A 202 -42.66 -6.88 25.95
CA SER A 202 -43.44 -8.12 25.72
C SER A 202 -42.63 -9.17 24.95
N VAL A 203 -42.55 -10.37 25.53
CA VAL A 203 -41.86 -11.58 25.07
C VAL A 203 -42.83 -12.46 24.29
N VAL A 204 -42.40 -13.06 23.18
CA VAL A 204 -43.14 -14.13 22.47
C VAL A 204 -42.22 -15.34 22.26
N HIS A 205 -42.73 -16.52 22.61
CA HIS A 205 -42.08 -17.82 22.65
C HIS A 205 -42.48 -18.64 21.41
N ILE A 206 -41.53 -19.33 20.74
CA ILE A 206 -41.79 -20.33 19.68
C ILE A 206 -40.90 -21.56 19.97
N PRO A 207 -41.42 -22.81 19.90
CA PRO A 207 -40.75 -24.01 20.43
C PRO A 207 -39.73 -24.69 19.49
N ASP A 208 -38.99 -25.60 20.13
CA ASP A 208 -37.73 -26.26 19.76
C ASP A 208 -37.67 -27.08 18.45
N VAL A 209 -36.55 -26.92 17.74
CA VAL A 209 -36.04 -27.80 16.69
C VAL A 209 -35.06 -28.78 17.33
N GLN A 210 -35.55 -29.91 17.83
CA GLN A 210 -34.69 -30.94 18.43
C GLN A 210 -35.08 -32.36 17.98
N MET A 211 -34.98 -32.61 16.67
CA MET A 211 -34.88 -33.95 16.08
C MET A 211 -34.09 -33.87 14.78
N LEU A 212 -32.75 -33.87 14.84
CA LEU A 212 -31.86 -34.21 13.70
C LEU A 212 -30.36 -34.29 14.04
N LEU A 213 -29.98 -34.64 15.28
CA LEU A 213 -28.56 -34.71 15.68
C LEU A 213 -28.22 -35.97 16.49
N ASN A 214 -28.47 -37.16 15.94
CA ASN A 214 -27.85 -38.39 16.44
C ASN A 214 -27.22 -39.15 15.28
N GLY A 215 -25.88 -39.08 15.16
CA GLY A 215 -25.11 -39.85 14.17
C GLY A 215 -23.65 -39.97 14.61
N GLU A 216 -23.29 -41.09 15.22
CA GLU A 216 -21.91 -41.46 15.52
C GLU A 216 -21.14 -41.77 14.21
N VAL A 217 -19.84 -41.46 14.16
CA VAL A 217 -18.96 -41.76 13.00
C VAL A 217 -17.76 -42.54 13.51
N LEU A 218 -17.51 -43.72 12.93
CA LEU A 218 -16.45 -44.66 13.30
C LEU A 218 -15.16 -44.37 12.49
N LEU A 219 -14.00 -44.30 13.14
CA LEU A 219 -12.69 -44.13 12.50
C LEU A 219 -11.88 -45.45 12.47
N PRO A 220 -10.90 -45.60 11.56
CA PRO A 220 -10.11 -46.82 11.43
C PRO A 220 -9.19 -46.99 12.65
N GLY A 221 -9.35 -48.08 13.41
CA GLY A 221 -8.55 -48.38 14.61
C GLY A 221 -9.34 -48.71 15.87
N GLY A 222 -10.69 -48.71 15.83
CA GLY A 222 -11.52 -49.22 16.92
C GLY A 222 -11.66 -48.32 18.16
N LEU A 223 -11.15 -47.09 18.12
CA LEU A 223 -11.36 -46.11 19.19
C LEU A 223 -12.65 -45.33 18.95
N GLN A 224 -13.66 -45.58 19.79
CA GLN A 224 -14.93 -44.86 19.80
C GLN A 224 -14.71 -43.51 20.51
N ALA A 225 -14.53 -42.45 19.74
CA ALA A 225 -14.38 -41.08 20.25
C ALA A 225 -15.63 -40.25 19.87
N SER A 226 -16.14 -39.46 20.82
CA SER A 226 -17.25 -38.55 20.56
C SER A 226 -16.86 -37.53 19.49
N ARG A 227 -17.80 -37.09 18.64
CA ARG A 227 -17.55 -35.97 17.70
C ARG A 227 -16.98 -34.73 18.38
N ARG A 228 -17.30 -34.52 19.67
CA ARG A 228 -16.72 -33.44 20.50
C ARG A 228 -15.24 -33.65 20.80
N ASP A 229 -14.79 -34.88 20.98
CA ASP A 229 -13.40 -35.21 21.28
C ASP A 229 -12.52 -35.13 20.03
N LEU A 230 -13.06 -35.50 18.87
CA LEU A 230 -12.42 -35.31 17.57
C LEU A 230 -12.23 -33.83 17.21
N LEU A 231 -13.25 -33.00 17.48
CA LEU A 231 -13.15 -31.55 17.30
C LEU A 231 -12.16 -30.92 18.29
N ARG A 232 -12.12 -31.40 19.54
CA ARG A 232 -11.14 -30.96 20.54
C ARG A 232 -9.71 -31.32 20.14
N LEU A 233 -9.44 -32.58 19.76
CA LEU A 233 -8.09 -32.98 19.31
C LEU A 233 -7.64 -32.24 18.04
N GLY A 234 -8.55 -32.05 17.07
CA GLY A 234 -8.26 -31.26 15.86
C GLY A 234 -7.96 -29.79 16.18
N SER A 235 -8.75 -29.17 17.07
CA SER A 235 -8.53 -27.77 17.49
C SER A 235 -7.24 -27.58 18.31
N LEU A 236 -6.88 -28.55 19.16
CA LEU A 236 -5.60 -28.55 19.88
C LEU A 236 -4.40 -28.73 18.94
N GLY A 237 -4.52 -29.56 17.90
CA GLY A 237 -3.49 -29.71 16.87
C GLY A 237 -3.24 -28.41 16.11
N VAL A 238 -4.30 -27.72 15.68
CA VAL A 238 -4.19 -26.42 15.00
C VAL A 238 -3.61 -25.37 15.95
N ALA A 239 -4.07 -25.30 17.20
CA ALA A 239 -3.55 -24.36 18.19
C ALA A 239 -2.06 -24.60 18.51
N GLY A 240 -1.63 -25.87 18.61
CA GLY A 240 -0.24 -26.24 18.82
C GLY A 240 0.64 -25.86 17.62
N THR A 241 0.17 -26.10 16.40
CA THR A 241 0.91 -25.76 15.17
C THR A 241 1.04 -24.24 15.00
N CYS A 242 -0.04 -23.48 15.28
CA CYS A 242 0.00 -22.02 15.28
C CYS A 242 0.93 -21.46 16.36
N SER A 243 0.94 -22.07 17.55
CA SER A 243 1.83 -21.66 18.65
C SER A 243 3.30 -21.94 18.32
N LEU A 244 3.59 -23.09 17.71
CA LEU A 244 4.93 -23.45 17.26
C LEU A 244 5.43 -22.47 16.18
N VAL A 245 4.60 -22.14 15.19
CA VAL A 245 4.89 -21.14 14.15
C VAL A 245 5.09 -19.74 14.75
N ALA A 246 4.28 -19.35 15.74
CA ALA A 246 4.42 -18.06 16.42
C ALA A 246 5.74 -17.95 17.20
N VAL A 247 6.18 -19.04 17.83
CA VAL A 247 7.45 -19.09 18.56
C VAL A 247 8.65 -19.13 17.60
N THR A 248 8.60 -19.93 16.53
CA THR A 248 9.70 -20.02 15.55
C THR A 248 9.85 -18.76 14.70
N HIS A 249 8.78 -17.97 14.54
CA HIS A 249 8.76 -16.72 13.78
C HIS A 249 8.49 -15.47 14.65
N TRP A 250 8.79 -15.52 15.95
CA TRP A 250 8.49 -14.43 16.90
C TRP A 250 9.08 -13.06 16.49
N LYS A 251 10.25 -13.04 15.84
CA LYS A 251 10.84 -11.80 15.29
C LYS A 251 10.06 -11.20 14.11
N VAL A 252 9.23 -11.97 13.43
CA VAL A 252 8.31 -11.49 12.39
C VAL A 252 7.02 -10.95 13.03
N MET A 253 6.59 -11.54 14.16
CA MET A 253 5.39 -11.12 14.88
C MET A 253 5.55 -9.82 15.67
N SER A 254 6.78 -9.40 16.01
CA SER A 254 7.03 -8.08 16.63
C SER A 254 6.67 -6.89 15.72
N TYR A 255 6.32 -7.14 14.46
CA TYR A 255 5.92 -6.12 13.49
C TYR A 255 4.44 -6.19 13.13
N ILE A 256 3.68 -7.13 13.70
CA ILE A 256 2.23 -7.25 13.46
C ILE A 256 1.48 -6.38 14.48
N SER A 257 0.69 -5.43 13.98
CA SER A 257 -0.15 -4.57 14.81
C SER A 257 -1.15 -5.40 15.64
N PRO A 258 -1.35 -5.09 16.94
CA PRO A 258 -2.34 -5.76 17.79
C PRO A 258 -3.76 -5.78 17.19
N LYS A 259 -4.10 -4.80 16.35
CA LYS A 259 -5.39 -4.73 15.64
C LYS A 259 -5.55 -5.81 14.56
N ALA A 260 -4.47 -6.24 13.92
CA ALA A 260 -4.51 -7.29 12.90
C ALA A 260 -4.81 -8.67 13.53
N ILE A 261 -4.23 -8.92 14.71
CA ILE A 261 -4.53 -10.11 15.51
C ILE A 261 -6.01 -10.10 15.93
N LEU A 262 -6.51 -8.95 16.37
CA LEU A 262 -7.91 -8.80 16.77
C LEU A 262 -8.88 -9.01 15.59
N ASN A 263 -8.58 -8.49 14.41
CA ASN A 263 -9.42 -8.68 13.21
C ASN A 263 -9.41 -10.12 12.70
N ALA A 264 -8.28 -10.82 12.81
CA ALA A 264 -8.19 -12.25 12.49
C ALA A 264 -8.96 -13.11 13.49
N LEU A 265 -8.90 -12.78 14.79
CA LEU A 265 -9.66 -13.46 15.85
C LEU A 265 -11.18 -13.24 15.75
N LEU A 266 -11.62 -12.11 15.20
CA LEU A 266 -13.03 -11.73 15.08
C LEU A 266 -13.70 -12.20 13.78
N GLY A 267 -13.02 -13.00 12.94
CA GLY A 267 -13.64 -13.77 11.86
C GLY A 267 -14.35 -12.96 10.76
N ARG A 268 -13.96 -11.70 10.51
CA ARG A 268 -14.55 -10.89 9.43
C ARG A 268 -13.91 -11.27 8.09
N GLY A 269 -14.49 -12.29 7.44
CA GLY A 269 -14.01 -12.92 6.21
C GLY A 269 -14.29 -12.15 4.91
N GLN A 270 -13.44 -12.45 3.91
CA GLN A 270 -13.53 -12.11 2.48
C GLN A 270 -14.70 -12.83 1.76
N PRO A 271 -15.03 -12.44 0.51
CA PRO A 271 -15.60 -13.36 -0.46
C PRO A 271 -14.64 -13.77 -1.59
N LEU A 272 -15.00 -14.93 -2.16
CA LEU A 272 -14.36 -15.88 -3.07
C LEU A 272 -13.58 -15.37 -4.30
N LEU A 273 -12.45 -16.04 -4.56
CA LEU A 273 -11.84 -16.22 -5.88
C LEU A 273 -12.64 -17.24 -6.72
N SER A 274 -12.94 -16.91 -7.98
CA SER A 274 -13.22 -17.89 -9.03
C SER A 274 -11.99 -18.08 -9.90
N GLN A 275 -11.68 -19.35 -10.19
CA GLN A 275 -10.57 -19.85 -11.01
C GLN A 275 -10.90 -19.85 -12.52
N ASN A 276 -9.83 -19.98 -13.32
CA ASN A 276 -9.71 -20.31 -14.76
C ASN A 276 -9.76 -19.08 -15.71
N ASP A 277 -8.83 -18.85 -16.65
CA ASP A 277 -8.15 -19.77 -17.59
C ASP A 277 -6.64 -19.48 -17.80
N GLU A 278 -5.90 -20.53 -18.17
CA GLU A 278 -4.50 -20.52 -18.58
C GLU A 278 -4.26 -19.72 -19.88
N ILE A 279 -3.36 -18.73 -19.84
CA ILE A 279 -2.82 -18.10 -21.05
C ILE A 279 -1.29 -18.12 -20.96
N SER A 280 -0.69 -18.95 -21.82
CA SER A 280 0.76 -19.21 -21.88
C SER A 280 1.59 -17.93 -22.14
N PRO A 281 2.76 -17.75 -21.46
CA PRO A 281 3.67 -16.60 -21.59
C PRO A 281 4.11 -16.28 -23.02
N THR A 282 4.16 -17.29 -23.89
CA THR A 282 4.67 -17.17 -25.27
C THR A 282 3.75 -16.31 -26.15
N SER A 283 2.44 -16.27 -25.85
CA SER A 283 1.47 -15.48 -26.61
C SER A 283 1.63 -13.96 -26.43
N ARG A 284 2.18 -13.52 -25.29
CA ARG A 284 2.38 -12.10 -24.96
C ARG A 284 3.57 -11.50 -25.70
N ILE A 285 4.65 -12.26 -25.84
CA ILE A 285 5.86 -11.84 -26.56
C ILE A 285 5.56 -11.68 -28.07
N GLN A 286 4.71 -12.54 -28.61
CA GLN A 286 4.36 -12.52 -30.03
C GLN A 286 3.43 -11.35 -30.40
N LYS A 287 2.49 -10.99 -29.50
CA LYS A 287 1.70 -9.75 -29.62
C LYS A 287 2.55 -8.48 -29.47
N PHE A 288 3.56 -8.51 -28.61
CA PHE A 288 4.46 -7.36 -28.44
C PHE A 288 5.35 -7.13 -29.66
N LYS A 289 5.81 -8.21 -30.31
CA LYS A 289 6.58 -8.11 -31.57
C LYS A 289 5.74 -7.61 -32.74
N SER A 290 4.47 -7.99 -32.87
CA SER A 290 3.62 -7.44 -33.94
C SER A 290 3.32 -5.96 -33.71
N TYR A 291 3.13 -5.53 -32.46
CA TYR A 291 2.88 -4.14 -32.10
C TYR A 291 4.06 -3.20 -32.39
N ILE A 292 5.31 -3.67 -32.22
CA ILE A 292 6.49 -2.88 -32.61
C ILE A 292 6.60 -2.76 -34.14
N SER A 293 6.27 -3.82 -34.88
CA SER A 293 6.31 -3.80 -36.35
C SER A 293 5.27 -2.85 -36.97
N ASP A 294 4.14 -2.63 -36.31
CA ASP A 294 3.08 -1.71 -36.78
C ASP A 294 3.39 -0.23 -36.48
N VAL A 295 4.39 0.05 -35.63
CA VAL A 295 4.80 1.41 -35.25
C VAL A 295 6.01 1.90 -36.07
N GLU A 296 6.74 0.98 -36.70
CA GLU A 296 7.91 1.29 -37.53
C GLU A 296 7.59 1.39 -39.04
N ALA A 297 6.32 1.30 -39.45
CA ALA A 297 5.83 1.46 -40.82
C ALA A 297 5.02 2.76 -40.99
#